data_AF-X1EWZ0-F1
#
_entry.id   AF-X1EWZ0-F1
#
_cell.length_a   1.000
_cell.length_b   1.000
_cell.length_c   1.000
_cell.angle_alpha   90.00
_cell.angle_beta   90.00
_cell.angle_gamma   90.00
#
_symmetry.space_group_name_H-M   'P 1'
#
loop_
_entity.id
_entity.type
_entity.pdbx_description
1 polymer ?
#
loop_
_entity_poly.entity_id
_entity_poly.type
_entity_poly.pdbx_seq_one_letter_code
_entity_poly.pdbx_strand_id
1 'polypeptide(L)'
;EYYVDKVLNYNPELRSFQGELRGGRYAHLLSGVFSARMWIKQRNTAIEYLYEKYTEPLAAITWALDKYEKFHYPKDYILTGLKWLQKNAPHDSICGCSIDQVHDEMRTRFDWAEQIGHEVFK
;
A
#
# COMPACT_ATOMS: atom_id res chain seq x y z
N GLU A 1 -24.25 6.44 -5.96
CA GLU A 1 -25.02 5.39 -5.25
C GLU A 1 -26.28 4.99 -6.01
N TYR A 2 -27.14 5.94 -6.41
CA TYR A 2 -28.38 5.71 -7.20
C TYR A 2 -28.38 4.53 -8.21
N TYR A 3 -27.38 4.43 -9.10
CA TYR A 3 -27.33 3.36 -10.10
C TYR A 3 -27.22 1.98 -9.47
N VAL A 4 -26.34 1.83 -8.47
CA VAL A 4 -26.14 0.57 -7.74
C VAL A 4 -27.44 0.17 -7.06
N ASP A 5 -28.11 1.12 -6.39
CA ASP A 5 -29.37 0.87 -5.70
C ASP A 5 -30.47 0.43 -6.66
N LYS A 6 -30.54 1.02 -7.86
CA LYS A 6 -31.50 0.61 -8.89
C LYS A 6 -31.26 -0.82 -9.38
N VAL A 7 -30.00 -1.20 -9.59
CA VAL A 7 -29.65 -2.56 -10.03
C VAL A 7 -29.94 -3.59 -8.95
N LEU A 8 -29.61 -3.29 -7.70
CA LEU A 8 -29.88 -4.18 -6.57
C LEU A 8 -31.40 -4.37 -6.34
N ASN A 9 -32.19 -3.29 -6.42
CA ASN A 9 -33.65 -3.37 -6.30
C ASN A 9 -34.31 -4.14 -7.45
N TYR A 10 -33.73 -4.11 -8.65
CA TYR A 10 -34.21 -4.89 -9.79
C TYR A 10 -34.01 -6.41 -9.59
N ASN A 11 -33.10 -6.81 -8.71
CA ASN A 11 -32.80 -8.20 -8.34
C ASN A 11 -32.72 -9.18 -9.52
N PRO A 12 -31.83 -8.95 -10.51
CA PRO A 12 -31.68 -9.84 -11.65
C PRO A 12 -31.00 -11.17 -11.25
N GLU A 13 -31.33 -12.25 -11.96
CA GLU A 13 -30.56 -13.49 -11.86
C GLU A 13 -29.18 -13.31 -12.52
N LEU A 14 -28.11 -13.36 -11.73
CA LEU A 14 -26.73 -13.20 -12.18
C LEU A 14 -25.93 -14.49 -12.02
N ARG A 15 -24.90 -14.65 -12.86
CA ARG A 15 -23.96 -15.76 -12.72
C ARG A 15 -23.02 -15.52 -11.54
N SER A 16 -22.70 -16.59 -10.81
CA SER A 16 -21.65 -16.56 -9.79
C SER A 16 -20.27 -16.79 -10.40
N PHE A 17 -19.27 -16.18 -9.80
CA PHE A 17 -17.86 -16.41 -10.10
C PHE A 17 -17.11 -16.64 -8.79
N GLN A 18 -16.13 -17.55 -8.78
CA GLN A 18 -15.32 -17.88 -7.62
C GLN A 18 -13.83 -17.85 -7.98
N GLY A 19 -13.01 -17.19 -7.16
CA GLY A 19 -11.56 -17.09 -7.33
C GLY A 19 -11.10 -15.73 -7.85
N GLU A 20 -9.86 -15.66 -8.36
CA GLU A 20 -9.26 -14.43 -8.89
C GLU A 20 -9.78 -14.11 -10.31
N LEU A 21 -10.11 -12.85 -10.56
CA LEU A 21 -10.54 -12.36 -11.88
C LEU A 21 -9.35 -12.14 -12.84
N ARG A 22 -8.64 -13.21 -13.19
CA ARG A 22 -7.46 -13.17 -14.10
C ARG A 22 -7.73 -13.82 -15.47
N GLY A 23 -9.00 -13.93 -15.84
CA GLY A 23 -9.45 -14.69 -17.02
C GLY A 23 -9.22 -14.03 -18.38
N GLY A 24 -8.84 -12.75 -18.44
CA GLY A 24 -8.30 -12.07 -19.65
C GLY A 24 -9.05 -12.25 -20.98
N ARG A 25 -10.34 -12.62 -20.98
CA ARG A 25 -11.04 -13.10 -22.18
C ARG A 25 -11.10 -12.06 -23.30
N TYR A 26 -11.24 -10.79 -22.93
CA TYR A 26 -11.42 -9.67 -23.85
C TYR A 26 -10.41 -8.54 -23.64
N ALA A 27 -9.46 -8.72 -22.72
CA ALA A 27 -8.50 -7.67 -22.36
C ALA A 27 -7.15 -8.29 -21.93
N HIS A 28 -6.07 -7.57 -22.21
CA HIS A 28 -4.73 -7.98 -21.79
C HIS A 28 -4.61 -7.97 -20.26
N LEU A 29 -3.97 -9.01 -19.69
CA LEU A 29 -3.72 -9.12 -18.26
C LEU A 29 -2.54 -8.27 -17.76
N LEU A 30 -1.72 -7.75 -18.68
CA LEU A 30 -0.57 -6.88 -18.40
C LEU A 30 0.45 -7.47 -17.40
N SER A 31 0.64 -8.80 -17.36
CA SER A 31 1.51 -9.48 -16.38
C SER A 31 2.98 -9.06 -16.39
N GLY A 32 3.47 -8.46 -17.49
CA GLY A 32 4.82 -7.90 -17.57
C GLY A 32 5.11 -6.80 -16.53
N VAL A 33 4.07 -6.16 -15.97
CA VAL A 33 4.22 -5.16 -14.91
C VAL A 33 4.84 -5.71 -13.63
N PHE A 34 4.78 -7.02 -13.40
CA PHE A 34 5.39 -7.65 -12.24
C PHE A 34 6.93 -7.58 -12.27
N SER A 35 7.53 -7.60 -13.47
CA SER A 35 8.99 -7.53 -13.63
C SER A 35 9.51 -6.15 -14.00
N ALA A 36 8.63 -5.24 -14.46
CA ALA A 36 9.00 -3.89 -14.82
C ALA A 36 9.58 -3.11 -13.62
N ARG A 37 10.80 -2.57 -13.78
CA ARG A 37 11.49 -1.75 -12.77
C ARG A 37 11.51 -2.42 -11.40
N MET A 38 12.11 -3.61 -11.31
CA MET A 38 12.11 -4.47 -10.12
C MET A 38 12.45 -3.74 -8.81
N TRP A 39 13.32 -2.73 -8.86
CA TRP A 39 13.67 -1.92 -7.70
C TRP A 39 12.45 -1.29 -7.00
N ILE A 40 11.38 -0.95 -7.74
CA ILE A 40 10.12 -0.43 -7.19
C ILE A 40 9.49 -1.46 -6.25
N LYS A 41 9.41 -2.72 -6.70
CA LYS A 41 8.77 -3.81 -5.95
C LYS A 41 9.60 -4.17 -4.72
N GLN A 42 10.91 -4.31 -4.89
CA GLN A 42 11.85 -4.58 -3.81
C GLN A 42 11.73 -3.52 -2.71
N ARG A 43 11.70 -2.24 -3.12
CA ARG A 43 11.62 -1.13 -2.19
C ARG A 43 10.25 -1.02 -1.51
N ASN A 44 9.17 -1.24 -2.24
CA ASN A 44 7.83 -1.31 -1.68
C ASN A 44 7.75 -2.39 -0.59
N THR A 45 8.17 -3.62 -0.88
CA THR A 45 8.14 -4.73 0.08
C THR A 45 9.02 -4.46 1.30
N ALA A 46 10.22 -3.89 1.13
CA ALA A 46 11.09 -3.55 2.25
C ALA A 46 10.41 -2.56 3.22
N ILE A 47 9.72 -1.55 2.68
CA ILE A 47 9.03 -0.53 3.48
C ILE A 47 7.73 -1.09 4.07
N GLU A 48 6.97 -1.90 3.35
CA GLU A 48 5.81 -2.63 3.91
C GLU A 48 6.25 -3.47 5.13
N TYR A 49 7.36 -4.21 5.01
CA TYR A 49 7.92 -4.99 6.11
C TYR A 49 8.35 -4.10 7.27
N LEU A 50 9.02 -2.98 6.99
CA LEU A 50 9.39 -2.00 8.02
C LEU A 50 8.17 -1.59 8.85
N TYR A 51 7.06 -1.23 8.20
CA TYR A 51 5.86 -0.81 8.90
C TYR A 51 5.13 -1.95 9.62
N GLU A 52 4.82 -3.02 8.90
CA GLU A 52 3.98 -4.12 9.39
C GLU A 52 4.67 -5.01 10.43
N LYS A 53 6.00 -5.15 10.34
CA LYS A 53 6.76 -6.12 11.15
C LYS A 53 7.65 -5.47 12.20
N TYR A 54 7.94 -4.17 12.08
CA TYR A 54 8.82 -3.46 13.01
C TYR A 54 8.17 -2.22 13.60
N THR A 55 7.91 -1.19 12.82
CA THR A 55 7.44 0.12 13.29
C THR A 55 6.16 0.02 14.12
N GLU A 56 5.09 -0.58 13.58
CA GLU A 56 3.84 -0.73 14.33
C GLU A 56 3.96 -1.71 15.51
N PRO A 57 4.50 -2.93 15.34
CA PRO A 57 4.61 -3.87 16.45
C PRO A 57 5.46 -3.36 17.60
N LEU A 58 6.62 -2.75 17.33
CA LEU A 58 7.49 -2.22 18.38
C LEU A 58 6.82 -1.04 19.10
N ALA A 59 6.18 -0.12 18.37
CA ALA A 59 5.44 0.98 18.99
C ALA A 59 4.29 0.47 19.88
N ALA A 60 3.57 -0.55 19.43
CA ALA A 60 2.48 -1.15 20.19
C ALA A 60 2.99 -1.86 21.46
N ILE A 61 4.10 -2.61 21.37
CA ILE A 61 4.73 -3.28 22.51
C ILE A 61 5.23 -2.24 23.53
N THR A 62 5.94 -1.21 23.09
CA THR A 62 6.45 -0.15 23.97
C THR A 62 5.31 0.56 24.68
N TRP A 63 4.24 0.90 23.95
CA TRP A 63 3.04 1.50 24.53
C TRP A 63 2.37 0.60 25.57
N ALA A 64 2.24 -0.71 25.29
CA ALA A 64 1.61 -1.66 26.21
C ALA A 64 2.44 -1.94 27.48
N LEU A 65 3.77 -1.86 27.38
CA LEU A 65 4.69 -2.09 28.51
C LEU A 65 4.96 -0.84 29.34
N ASP A 66 4.58 0.35 28.86
CA ASP A 66 4.83 1.59 29.56
C ASP A 66 3.89 1.79 30.75
N LYS A 67 4.40 1.45 31.95
CA LYS A 67 3.68 1.57 33.22
C LYS A 67 3.45 3.01 33.68
N TYR A 68 4.16 3.97 33.09
CA TYR A 68 4.17 5.36 33.56
C TYR A 68 3.44 6.31 32.61
N GLU A 69 2.80 5.79 31.55
CA GLU A 69 2.05 6.54 30.53
C GLU A 69 2.83 7.73 29.93
N LYS A 70 4.16 7.59 29.80
CA LYS A 70 5.07 8.56 29.19
C LYS A 70 5.20 8.37 27.67
N PHE A 71 4.99 7.15 27.19
CA PHE A 71 5.09 6.82 25.78
C PHE A 71 3.72 6.97 25.12
N HIS A 72 3.61 7.92 24.19
CA HIS A 72 2.43 8.07 23.35
C HIS A 72 2.64 7.31 22.04
N TYR A 73 1.72 6.41 21.70
CA TYR A 73 1.78 5.70 20.42
C TYR A 73 1.82 6.71 19.25
N PRO A 74 2.87 6.69 18.40
CA PRO A 74 3.11 7.73 17.41
C PRO A 74 2.25 7.55 16.15
N LYS A 75 0.93 7.51 16.33
CA LYS A 75 -0.07 7.24 15.28
C LYS A 75 0.10 8.14 14.06
N ASP A 76 0.23 9.45 14.29
CA ASP A 76 0.24 10.42 13.19
C ASP A 76 1.53 10.32 12.35
N TYR A 77 2.66 9.97 12.97
CA TYR A 77 3.91 9.68 12.26
C TYR A 77 3.75 8.44 11.40
N ILE A 78 3.24 7.34 11.97
CA ILE A 78 3.04 6.07 11.27
C ILE A 78 2.11 6.28 10.06
N LEU A 79 0.96 6.94 10.26
CA LEU A 79 0.01 7.23 9.19
C LEU A 79 0.60 8.14 8.11
N THR A 80 1.44 9.11 8.47
CA THR A 80 2.11 9.98 7.50
C THR A 80 3.08 9.19 6.62
N GLY A 81 3.86 8.29 7.21
CA GLY A 81 4.76 7.43 6.47
C GLY A 81 4.04 6.44 5.55
N LEU A 82 3.00 5.78 6.05
CA LEU A 82 2.13 4.92 5.24
C LEU A 82 1.44 5.68 4.10
N LYS A 83 1.06 6.95 4.33
CA LYS A 83 0.51 7.81 3.27
C LYS A 83 1.53 8.10 2.17
N TRP A 84 2.81 8.25 2.50
CA TRP A 84 3.86 8.40 1.50
C TRP A 84 4.10 7.11 0.72
N LEU A 85 4.10 5.95 1.39
CA LEU A 85 4.15 4.64 0.74
C LEU A 85 2.95 4.46 -0.22
N GLN A 86 1.74 4.76 0.25
CA GLN A 86 0.51 4.61 -0.54
C GLN A 86 0.47 5.52 -1.78
N LYS A 87 1.18 6.66 -1.76
CA LYS A 87 1.30 7.52 -2.95
C LYS A 87 2.10 6.87 -4.09
N ASN A 88 2.84 5.79 -3.82
CA ASN A 88 3.51 4.96 -4.82
C ASN A 88 2.67 3.76 -5.28
N ALA A 89 1.54 3.48 -4.63
CA ALA A 89 0.64 2.37 -4.95
C ALA A 89 -0.35 2.55 -6.12
N PRO A 90 -0.58 3.75 -6.72
CA PRO A 90 -1.36 3.84 -7.94
C PRO A 90 -0.80 2.89 -9.01
N HIS A 91 -1.67 2.23 -9.77
CA HIS A 91 -1.25 1.16 -10.67
C HIS A 91 -0.13 1.61 -11.62
N ASP A 92 -0.25 2.76 -12.28
CA ASP A 92 0.79 3.28 -13.19
C ASP A 92 2.14 3.59 -12.52
N SER A 93 2.13 3.79 -11.20
CA SER A 93 3.32 3.95 -10.37
C SER A 93 3.90 2.58 -10.00
N ILE A 94 3.20 1.78 -9.20
CA ILE A 94 3.71 0.49 -8.69
C ILE A 94 3.97 -0.52 -9.80
N CYS A 95 3.20 -0.51 -10.88
CA CYS A 95 3.41 -1.35 -12.06
C CYS A 95 4.65 -0.95 -12.86
N GLY A 96 5.21 0.25 -12.65
CA GLY A 96 6.42 0.70 -13.35
C GLY A 96 6.17 1.12 -14.80
N CYS A 97 4.91 1.38 -15.19
CA CYS A 97 4.50 1.69 -16.57
C CYS A 97 4.33 3.19 -16.87
N SER A 98 4.80 4.06 -15.99
CA SER A 98 4.95 5.51 -16.25
C SER A 98 6.31 5.88 -16.85
N ILE A 99 6.47 7.15 -17.24
CA ILE A 99 7.75 7.75 -17.66
C ILE A 99 8.76 7.82 -16.50
N ASP A 100 10.05 7.99 -16.83
CA ASP A 100 11.13 8.01 -15.83
C ASP A 100 10.95 9.07 -14.74
N GLN A 101 10.51 10.28 -15.11
CA GLN A 101 10.26 11.36 -14.15
C GLN A 101 9.30 10.96 -13.01
N VAL A 102 8.24 10.19 -13.32
CA VAL A 102 7.30 9.69 -12.30
C VAL A 102 8.02 8.76 -11.33
N HIS A 103 8.88 7.89 -11.85
CA HIS A 103 9.60 6.90 -11.04
C HIS A 103 10.76 7.53 -10.25
N ASP A 104 11.35 8.62 -10.72
CA ASP A 104 12.31 9.40 -9.95
C ASP A 104 11.63 10.06 -8.74
N GLU A 105 10.43 10.62 -8.91
CA GLU A 105 9.64 11.13 -7.77
C GLU A 105 9.21 10.02 -6.79
N MET A 106 8.95 8.81 -7.29
CA MET A 106 8.64 7.67 -6.42
C MET A 106 9.79 7.35 -5.46
N ARG A 107 11.05 7.54 -5.89
CA ARG A 107 12.22 7.33 -5.00
C ARG A 107 12.14 8.23 -3.79
N THR A 108 11.88 9.52 -3.99
CA THR A 108 11.75 10.48 -2.90
C THR A 108 10.59 10.12 -1.96
N ARG A 109 9.44 9.69 -2.49
CA ARG A 109 8.30 9.28 -1.65
C ARG A 109 8.62 8.04 -0.81
N PHE A 110 9.33 7.07 -1.39
CA PHE A 110 9.81 5.93 -0.62
C PHE A 110 10.86 6.37 0.43
N ASP A 111 11.74 7.33 0.13
CA ASP A 111 12.75 7.82 1.10
C ASP A 111 12.05 8.43 2.31
N TRP A 112 11.01 9.23 2.07
CA TRP A 112 10.21 9.81 3.15
C TRP A 112 9.48 8.75 3.97
N ALA A 113 8.86 7.76 3.33
CA ALA A 113 8.19 6.68 4.04
C ALA A 113 9.19 5.88 4.91
N GLU A 114 10.34 5.50 4.35
CA GLU A 114 11.37 4.74 5.04
C GLU A 114 11.95 5.50 6.24
N GLN A 115 12.30 6.78 6.05
CA GLN A 115 12.86 7.61 7.12
C GLN A 115 11.87 7.79 8.28
N ILE A 116 10.59 8.04 7.98
CA ILE A 116 9.55 8.17 9.01
C ILE A 116 9.38 6.85 9.77
N GLY A 117 9.41 5.71 9.08
CA GLY A 117 9.27 4.39 9.70
C GLY A 117 10.39 4.08 10.69
N HIS A 118 11.62 4.44 10.32
CA HIS A 118 12.79 4.29 11.19
C HIS A 118 12.79 5.22 12.41
N GLU A 119 12.20 6.41 12.30
CA GLU A 119 12.19 7.39 13.39
C GLU A 119 11.39 6.93 14.61
N VAL A 120 10.42 6.04 14.42
CA VAL A 120 9.55 5.53 15.50
C VAL A 120 10.30 4.69 16.54
N PHE A 121 11.43 4.10 16.18
CA PHE A 121 12.22 3.21 17.06
C PHE A 121 13.68 3.65 17.25
N LYS A 122 14.03 4.85 16.80
CA LYS A 122 15.26 5.52 17.24
C LYS A 122 15.07 6.11 18.63
#